data_AF-A0A0S8DWS7-F1
#
_entry.id   AF-A0A0S8DWS7-F1
#
_cell.length_a   1.000
_cell.length_b   1.000
_cell.length_c   1.000
_cell.angle_alpha   90.00
_cell.angle_beta   90.00
_cell.angle_gamma   90.00
#
_symmetry.space_group_name_H-M   'P 1'
#
loop_
_entity.id
_entity.type
_entity.pdbx_description
1 polymer ?
#
loop_
_entity_poly.entity_id
_entity_poly.type
_entity_poly.pdbx_seq_one_letter_code
_entity_poly.pdbx_strand_id
1 'polypeptide(L)'
;MAYTRRAFLKTAALSVAGVGLTGICKGQKREKPPNFVVIFLDDSGWGDFKPFGTPAYQTPSVAKLAAEGCRFNNFYVTQAVCSASRSSLLSGCFPGRTKVFGAHGPNARGLDPK
;
A
#
# COMPACT_ATOMS: atom_id res chain seq x y z
N MET A 1 -32.56 38.81 45.10
CA MET A 1 -32.76 38.80 43.63
C MET A 1 -32.75 37.36 43.15
N ALA A 2 -33.92 36.80 42.81
CA ALA A 2 -34.04 35.39 42.44
C ALA A 2 -33.77 35.22 40.94
N TYR A 3 -32.63 34.62 40.58
CA TYR A 3 -32.36 34.20 39.21
C TYR A 3 -33.30 33.03 38.84
N THR A 4 -34.24 33.27 37.94
CA THR A 4 -35.22 32.25 37.53
C THR A 4 -34.63 31.35 36.44
N ARG A 5 -35.01 30.05 36.44
CA ARG A 5 -34.56 29.05 35.45
C ARG A 5 -34.71 29.50 33.99
N ARG A 6 -35.71 30.34 33.70
CA ARG A 6 -35.93 30.94 32.37
C ARG A 6 -34.85 31.95 31.96
N ALA A 7 -34.25 32.68 32.91
CA ALA A 7 -33.15 33.60 32.63
C ALA A 7 -31.86 32.84 32.31
N PHE A 8 -31.58 31.75 33.04
CA PHE A 8 -30.43 30.88 32.82
C PHE A 8 -30.46 30.17 31.45
N LEU A 9 -31.63 29.68 31.03
CA LEU A 9 -31.79 29.04 29.73
C LEU A 9 -31.62 30.02 28.55
N LYS A 10 -32.01 31.28 28.72
CA LYS A 10 -31.85 32.31 27.69
C LYS A 10 -30.40 32.76 27.51
N THR A 11 -29.63 32.85 28.60
CA THR A 11 -28.20 33.23 28.54
C THR A 11 -27.31 32.07 28.09
N ALA A 12 -27.66 30.82 28.43
CA ALA A 12 -26.96 29.63 27.94
C ALA A 12 -27.16 29.41 26.43
N ALA A 13 -28.34 29.71 25.89
CA ALA A 13 -28.61 29.56 24.45
C ALA A 13 -27.84 30.57 23.59
N LEU A 14 -27.61 31.80 24.09
CA LEU A 14 -26.89 32.83 23.35
C LEU A 14 -25.37 32.62 23.29
N SER A 15 -24.80 31.93 24.28
CA SER A 15 -23.35 31.63 24.31
C SER A 15 -22.95 30.46 23.39
N VAL A 16 -23.90 29.58 23.04
CA VAL A 16 -23.66 28.46 22.11
C VAL A 16 -23.87 28.86 20.65
N ALA A 17 -24.71 29.87 20.37
CA ALA A 17 -24.98 30.33 19.01
C ALA A 17 -23.86 31.21 18.41
N GLY A 18 -23.04 31.87 19.24
CA GLY A 18 -22.03 32.83 18.77
C GLY A 18 -20.69 32.24 18.29
N VAL A 19 -20.40 30.97 18.61
CA VAL A 19 -19.09 30.34 18.32
C VAL A 19 -19.19 29.25 17.25
N GLY A 20 -20.40 28.88 16.81
CA GLY A 20 -20.64 27.63 16.09
C GLY A 20 -20.61 27.66 14.56
N LEU A 21 -20.42 28.80 13.87
CA LEU A 21 -20.73 28.87 12.43
C LEU A 21 -19.62 29.37 11.47
N THR A 22 -18.42 29.74 11.93
CA THR A 22 -17.37 30.33 11.06
C THR A 22 -16.18 29.43 10.74
N GLY A 23 -16.19 28.18 11.14
CA GLY A 23 -15.26 27.16 10.63
C GLY A 23 -15.91 25.81 10.84
N ILE A 24 -16.22 25.02 9.83
CA ILE A 24 -15.26 24.20 9.09
C ILE A 24 -15.89 23.90 7.72
N CYS A 25 -15.64 24.77 6.74
CA CYS A 25 -15.68 24.40 5.33
C CYS A 25 -14.27 24.56 4.76
N LYS A 26 -13.27 23.95 5.41
CA LYS A 26 -12.00 23.69 4.72
C LYS A 26 -12.31 22.62 3.68
N GLY A 27 -12.44 23.02 2.42
CA GLY A 27 -12.48 22.07 1.31
C GLY A 27 -11.32 21.11 1.48
N GLN A 28 -11.61 19.82 1.64
CA GLN A 28 -10.57 18.80 1.67
C GLN A 28 -9.77 18.96 0.39
N LYS A 29 -8.50 19.34 0.54
CA LYS A 29 -7.54 19.26 -0.55
C LYS A 29 -7.58 17.80 -0.97
N ARG A 30 -8.10 17.51 -2.18
CA ARG A 30 -8.09 16.15 -2.73
C ARG A 30 -6.64 15.71 -2.69
N GLU A 31 -6.31 14.83 -1.74
CA GLU A 31 -4.99 14.26 -1.69
C GLU A 31 -4.80 13.53 -3.01
N LYS A 32 -3.71 13.88 -3.70
CA LYS A 32 -3.38 13.17 -4.93
C LYS A 32 -3.23 11.70 -4.56
N PRO A 33 -3.75 10.77 -5.38
CA PRO A 33 -3.54 9.36 -5.12
C PRO A 33 -2.02 9.10 -5.01
N PRO A 34 -1.61 8.18 -4.13
CA PRO A 34 -0.20 7.86 -3.98
C PRO A 34 0.33 7.27 -5.30
N ASN A 35 1.62 7.50 -5.56
CA ASN A 35 2.32 6.80 -6.62
C ASN A 35 2.70 5.39 -6.12
N PHE A 36 2.54 4.38 -6.97
CA PHE A 36 2.98 3.02 -6.69
C PHE A 36 4.21 2.69 -7.52
N VAL A 37 5.30 2.31 -6.84
CA VAL A 37 6.54 1.87 -7.48
C VAL A 37 6.75 0.41 -7.11
N VAL A 38 6.79 -0.48 -8.12
CA VAL A 38 7.04 -1.90 -7.93
C VAL A 38 8.47 -2.22 -8.39
N ILE A 39 9.29 -2.70 -7.46
CA ILE A 39 10.64 -3.21 -7.75
C ILE A 39 10.58 -4.72 -7.58
N PHE A 40 10.76 -5.47 -8.67
CA PHE A 40 10.69 -6.92 -8.70
C PHE A 40 11.97 -7.49 -9.32
N LEU A 41 12.70 -8.31 -8.55
CA LEU A 41 14.03 -8.80 -8.92
C LEU A 41 13.91 -10.22 -9.49
N ASP A 42 14.66 -10.48 -10.56
CA ASP A 42 14.77 -11.83 -11.14
C ASP A 42 15.79 -12.67 -10.37
N ASP A 43 15.54 -13.98 -10.27
CA ASP A 43 16.41 -14.97 -9.60
C ASP A 43 16.93 -14.58 -8.20
N SER A 44 16.12 -13.85 -7.45
CA SER A 44 16.48 -13.48 -6.09
C SER A 44 15.91 -14.45 -5.05
N GLY A 45 16.80 -15.03 -4.27
CA GLY A 45 16.48 -15.91 -3.15
C GLY A 45 16.12 -15.12 -1.88
N TRP A 46 15.34 -15.77 -1.00
CA TRP A 46 14.90 -15.16 0.27
C TRP A 46 16.06 -14.69 1.15
N GLY A 47 17.18 -15.41 1.16
CA GLY A 47 18.35 -15.11 1.99
C GLY A 47 19.31 -14.06 1.43
N ASP A 48 19.07 -13.53 0.23
CA ASP A 48 20.02 -12.68 -0.49
C ASP A 48 20.11 -11.24 0.07
N PHE A 49 19.21 -10.87 0.97
CA PHE A 49 19.17 -9.54 1.56
C PHE A 49 19.07 -9.56 3.08
N LYS A 50 19.66 -8.56 3.72
CA LYS A 50 19.30 -8.20 5.09
C LYS A 50 17.91 -7.53 5.08
N PRO A 51 16.99 -7.89 5.98
CA PRO A 51 17.17 -8.66 7.22
C PRO A 51 16.82 -10.16 7.15
N PHE A 52 16.55 -10.70 5.96
CA PHE A 52 16.05 -12.07 5.79
C PHE A 52 17.16 -13.13 5.95
N GLY A 53 18.36 -12.83 5.46
CA GLY A 53 19.52 -13.72 5.58
C GLY A 53 20.80 -13.00 6.00
N THR A 54 21.91 -13.72 5.89
CA THR A 54 23.27 -13.19 6.07
C THR A 54 23.99 -13.22 4.72
N PRO A 55 23.69 -12.26 3.81
CA PRO A 55 24.31 -12.23 2.50
C PRO A 55 25.80 -11.92 2.59
N ALA A 56 26.57 -12.42 1.62
CA ALA A 56 28.01 -12.18 1.53
C ALA A 56 28.34 -10.69 1.27
N TYR A 57 27.42 -9.94 0.66
CA TYR A 57 27.56 -8.52 0.36
C TYR A 57 26.53 -7.68 1.13
N GLN A 58 26.86 -6.40 1.32
CA GLN A 58 25.99 -5.47 2.03
C GLN A 58 24.86 -4.96 1.13
N THR A 59 23.65 -4.92 1.66
CA THR A 59 22.44 -4.47 0.95
C THR A 59 21.79 -3.29 1.71
N PRO A 60 22.48 -2.15 1.86
CA PRO A 60 22.07 -1.09 2.78
C PRO A 60 20.72 -0.44 2.40
N SER A 61 20.44 -0.28 1.11
CA SER A 61 19.16 0.28 0.64
C SER A 61 17.98 -0.64 0.97
N VAL A 62 18.14 -1.96 0.80
CA VAL A 62 17.10 -2.94 1.15
C VAL A 62 16.89 -2.99 2.67
N ALA A 63 17.98 -2.96 3.44
CA ALA A 63 17.91 -2.93 4.90
C ALA A 63 17.18 -1.68 5.41
N LYS A 64 17.45 -0.52 4.80
CA LYS A 64 16.75 0.74 5.10
C LYS A 64 15.26 0.65 4.76
N LEU A 65 14.91 0.17 3.57
CA LEU A 65 13.51 -0.02 3.16
C LEU A 65 12.75 -0.97 4.12
N ALA A 66 13.39 -2.05 4.56
CA ALA A 66 12.79 -3.00 5.49
C ALA A 66 12.65 -2.45 6.92
N ALA A 67 13.47 -1.48 7.32
CA ALA A 67 13.40 -0.84 8.64
C ALA A 67 12.40 0.33 8.69
N GLU A 68 12.26 1.08 7.59
CA GLU A 68 11.33 2.21 7.47
C GLU A 68 9.91 1.78 7.06
N GLY A 69 9.76 0.53 6.58
CA GLY A 69 8.51 0.01 6.05
C GLY A 69 8.02 -1.26 6.75
N CYS A 70 7.21 -2.02 6.01
CA CYS A 70 6.75 -3.35 6.41
C CYS A 70 7.51 -4.41 5.60
N ARG A 71 7.83 -5.54 6.25
CA ARG A 71 8.48 -6.69 5.62
C ARG A 71 7.66 -7.95 5.82
N PHE A 72 7.61 -8.79 4.79
CA PHE A 72 6.92 -10.07 4.83
C PHE A 72 7.95 -11.21 4.87
N ASN A 73 8.00 -11.94 5.98
CA ASN A 73 8.93 -13.08 6.11
C ASN A 73 8.48 -14.30 5.29
N ASN A 74 7.19 -14.39 4.96
CA ASN A 74 6.56 -15.49 4.23
C ASN A 74 5.89 -14.95 2.97
N PHE A 75 6.68 -14.57 1.98
CA PHE A 75 6.21 -14.16 0.66
C PHE A 75 6.53 -15.26 -0.36
N TYR A 76 5.52 -15.68 -1.13
CA TYR A 76 5.64 -16.74 -2.12
C TYR A 76 5.18 -16.25 -3.48
N VAL A 77 5.95 -16.58 -4.53
CA VAL A 77 5.49 -16.49 -5.91
C VAL A 77 4.63 -17.71 -6.23
N THR A 78 3.68 -17.54 -7.15
CA THR A 78 2.78 -18.62 -7.57
C THR A 78 3.53 -19.76 -8.27
N GLN A 79 4.65 -19.46 -8.94
CA GLN A 79 5.56 -20.41 -9.60
C GLN A 79 6.99 -19.88 -9.53
N ALA A 80 7.96 -20.76 -9.25
CA ALA A 80 9.39 -20.45 -9.25
C ALA A 80 9.97 -20.44 -10.68
N VAL A 81 9.31 -19.72 -11.61
CA VAL A 81 9.72 -19.56 -13.01
C VAL A 81 9.49 -18.11 -13.44
N CYS A 82 10.43 -17.52 -14.17
CA CYS A 82 10.47 -16.10 -14.49
C CYS A 82 9.20 -15.57 -15.20
N SER A 83 8.78 -16.16 -16.34
CA SER A 83 7.58 -15.68 -17.04
C SER A 83 6.29 -16.01 -16.29
N ALA A 84 6.20 -17.17 -15.64
CA ALA A 84 5.01 -17.56 -14.88
C ALA A 84 4.79 -16.68 -13.64
N SER A 85 5.84 -16.40 -12.85
CA SER A 85 5.76 -15.50 -11.69
C SER A 85 5.35 -14.08 -12.09
N ARG A 86 5.95 -13.52 -13.14
CA ARG A 86 5.57 -12.21 -13.69
C ARG A 86 4.14 -12.20 -14.22
N SER A 87 3.69 -13.29 -14.85
CA SER A 87 2.31 -13.41 -15.33
C SER A 87 1.31 -13.27 -14.19
N SER A 88 1.56 -13.91 -13.04
CA SER A 88 0.71 -13.81 -11.85
C SER A 88 0.80 -12.43 -11.19
N LEU A 89 1.97 -11.80 -11.15
CA LEU A 89 2.12 -10.44 -10.61
C LEU A 89 1.31 -9.42 -11.40
N LEU A 90 1.36 -9.49 -12.73
CA LEU A 90 0.69 -8.51 -13.62
C LEU A 90 -0.82 -8.70 -13.71
N SER A 91 -1.31 -9.95 -13.60
CA SER A 91 -2.73 -10.28 -13.76
C SER A 91 -3.48 -10.50 -12.45
N GLY A 92 -2.77 -10.64 -11.33
CA GLY A 92 -3.37 -11.08 -10.06
C GLY A 92 -3.94 -12.51 -10.10
N CYS A 93 -3.58 -13.31 -11.10
CA CYS A 93 -4.17 -14.62 -11.36
C CYS A 93 -3.14 -15.76 -11.23
N PHE A 94 -3.59 -16.92 -10.76
CA PHE A 94 -2.77 -18.14 -10.73
C PHE A 94 -2.46 -18.65 -12.17
N PRO A 95 -1.37 -19.42 -12.36
CA PRO A 95 -0.99 -20.00 -13.64
C PRO A 95 -2.11 -20.77 -14.35
N GLY A 96 -2.99 -21.44 -13.58
CA GLY A 96 -4.14 -22.14 -14.14
C GLY A 96 -5.10 -21.24 -14.94
N ARG A 97 -5.14 -19.93 -14.62
CA ARG A 97 -5.92 -18.91 -15.34
C ARG A 97 -5.09 -18.17 -16.38
N THR A 98 -3.83 -17.81 -16.10
CA THR A 98 -2.97 -17.10 -17.07
C THR A 98 -2.47 -17.99 -18.20
N LYS A 99 -2.49 -19.32 -18.00
CA LYS A 99 -1.94 -20.34 -18.91
C LYS A 99 -0.44 -20.22 -19.17
N VAL A 100 0.28 -19.44 -18.35
CA VAL A 100 1.74 -19.34 -18.40
C VAL A 100 2.34 -20.26 -17.33
N PHE A 101 2.92 -21.37 -17.77
CA PHE A 101 3.48 -22.40 -16.87
C PHE A 101 5.00 -22.49 -16.89
N GLY A 102 5.65 -21.87 -17.87
CA GLY A 102 7.09 -22.00 -18.09
C GLY A 102 7.75 -20.67 -18.40
N ALA A 103 9.06 -20.71 -18.66
CA ALA A 103 9.81 -19.57 -19.15
C ALA A 103 9.50 -19.36 -20.63
N HIS A 104 9.14 -18.13 -21.00
CA HIS A 104 8.94 -17.77 -22.40
C HIS A 104 10.29 -17.54 -23.06
N GLY A 105 10.52 -18.21 -24.19
CA GLY A 105 11.67 -17.94 -25.03
C GLY A 105 11.57 -16.60 -25.77
N PRO A 106 12.65 -16.19 -26.44
CA PRO A 106 12.62 -15.02 -27.33
C PRO A 106 11.47 -15.16 -28.35
N ASN A 107 10.76 -14.05 -28.60
CA ASN A 107 9.61 -13.99 -29.53
C ASN A 107 8.40 -14.85 -29.18
N ALA A 108 8.35 -15.48 -28.00
CA ALA A 108 7.16 -16.18 -27.56
C ALA A 108 6.00 -15.19 -27.33
N ARG A 109 4.77 -15.65 -27.61
CA ARG A 109 3.56 -14.88 -27.33
C ARG A 109 3.48 -14.61 -25.83
N GLY A 110 3.36 -13.33 -25.45
CA GLY A 110 3.24 -12.89 -24.06
C GLY A 110 1.89 -13.24 -23.43
N LEU A 111 1.54 -12.52 -22.37
CA LEU A 111 0.21 -12.59 -21.76
C LEU A 111 -0.87 -12.26 -22.81
N ASP A 112 -1.93 -13.07 -22.85
CA ASP A 112 -3.12 -12.70 -23.62
C ASP A 112 -3.84 -11.55 -22.90
N PRO A 113 -4.08 -10.40 -23.56
CA PRO A 113 -4.79 -9.29 -22.95
C PRO A 113 -6.32 -9.51 -22.88
N LYS A 114 -6.83 -10.62 -23.44
CA LYS A 114 -8.27 -10.92 -23.53
C LYS A 114 -8.77 -11.85 -22.42
#